data_AF-A0A2M8P1T7-F1
#
_entry.id   AF-A0A2M8P1T7-F1
#
_cell.length_a   1.000
_cell.length_b   1.000
_cell.length_c   1.000
_cell.angle_alpha   90.00
_cell.angle_beta   90.00
_cell.angle_gamma   90.00
#
_symmetry.space_group_name_H-M   'P 1'
#
loop_
_entity.id
_entity.type
_entity.pdbx_description
1 polymer ?
#
loop_
_entity_poly.entity_id
_entity_poly.type
_entity_poly.pdbx_seq_one_letter_code
_entity_poly.pdbx_strand_id
1 'polypeptide(L)'
;MSETRQHPFEDDWRECLLAHYRWIVERQEYKIEATVRELLLKVGVPEARFADIRPALPEPEPEPPPALPAEPEPPAETPPESEPPPPPPKKPQPKQLSFF
;
A
#
# COMPACT_ATOMS: atom_id res chain seq x y z
N MET A 1 -25.03 27.69 -29.83
CA MET A 1 -25.28 26.50 -29.01
C MET A 1 -24.39 25.41 -29.57
N SER A 2 -23.23 25.18 -28.94
CA SER A 2 -22.29 24.17 -29.40
C SER A 2 -22.77 22.83 -28.86
N GLU A 3 -23.38 22.01 -29.72
CA GLU A 3 -23.59 20.59 -29.44
C GLU A 3 -22.21 19.96 -29.30
N THR A 4 -21.77 19.75 -28.06
CA THR A 4 -20.67 18.86 -27.74
C THR A 4 -21.05 17.49 -28.29
N ARG A 5 -20.49 17.14 -29.45
CA ARG A 5 -20.51 15.78 -30.00
C ARG A 5 -19.82 14.87 -28.98
N GLN A 6 -20.58 14.41 -28.00
CA GLN A 6 -20.15 13.41 -27.04
C GLN A 6 -19.94 12.13 -27.84
N HIS A 7 -18.69 11.84 -28.19
CA HIS A 7 -18.37 10.66 -28.97
C HIS A 7 -18.58 9.45 -28.04
N PRO A 8 -19.46 8.48 -28.34
CA PRO A 8 -19.78 7.41 -27.41
C PRO A 8 -18.54 6.62 -27.00
N PHE A 9 -17.59 6.47 -27.92
CA PHE A 9 -16.30 5.83 -27.66
C PHE A 9 -15.40 6.59 -26.69
N GLU A 10 -15.52 7.92 -26.55
CA GLU A 10 -14.64 8.73 -25.70
C GLU A 10 -14.90 8.53 -24.20
N ASP A 11 -16.11 8.15 -23.82
CA ASP A 11 -16.45 7.93 -22.42
C ASP A 11 -16.17 6.48 -21.99
N ASP A 12 -16.34 5.50 -22.89
CA ASP A 12 -16.04 4.08 -22.60
C ASP A 12 -14.59 3.83 -22.16
N TRP A 13 -13.62 4.46 -22.82
CA TRP A 13 -12.21 4.24 -22.47
C TRP A 13 -11.81 4.94 -21.16
N ARG A 14 -12.47 6.05 -20.80
CA ARG A 14 -12.26 6.75 -19.52
C ARG A 14 -12.79 5.93 -18.36
N GLU A 15 -13.97 5.35 -18.52
CA GLU A 15 -14.55 4.42 -17.54
C GLU A 15 -13.66 3.18 -17.37
N CYS A 16 -13.10 2.65 -18.45
CA CYS A 16 -12.12 1.55 -18.39
C CYS A 16 -10.86 1.93 -17.60
N LEU A 17 -10.30 3.12 -17.82
CA LEU A 17 -9.15 3.60 -17.05
C LEU A 17 -9.49 3.89 -15.58
N LEU A 18 -10.68 4.38 -15.28
CA LEU A 18 -11.14 4.57 -13.91
C LEU A 18 -11.27 3.23 -13.18
N ALA A 19 -11.81 2.20 -13.84
CA ALA A 19 -11.84 0.84 -13.31
C ALA A 19 -10.42 0.28 -13.09
N HIS A 20 -9.50 0.53 -14.02
CA HIS A 20 -8.11 0.13 -13.84
C HIS A 20 -7.42 0.89 -12.69
N TYR A 21 -7.70 2.19 -12.55
CA TYR A 21 -7.20 3.00 -11.43
C TYR A 21 -7.69 2.47 -10.08
N ARG A 22 -8.96 2.07 -9.96
CA ARG A 22 -9.49 1.39 -8.76
C ARG A 22 -8.66 0.16 -8.40
N TRP A 23 -8.42 -0.70 -9.39
CA TRP A 23 -7.62 -1.91 -9.21
C TRP A 23 -6.16 -1.62 -8.80
N ILE A 24 -5.54 -0.57 -9.35
CA ILE A 24 -4.19 -0.12 -8.96
C ILE A 24 -4.15 0.34 -7.50
N VAL A 25 -5.15 1.12 -7.07
CA VAL A 25 -5.27 1.62 -5.70
C VAL A 25 -5.45 0.45 -4.71
N GLU A 26 -6.28 -0.54 -5.05
CA GLU A 26 -6.46 -1.76 -4.25
C GLU A 26 -5.15 -2.54 -4.07
N ARG A 27 -4.30 -2.58 -5.11
CA ARG A 27 -2.99 -3.26 -5.07
C ARG A 27 -1.87 -2.41 -4.49
N GLN A 28 -2.15 -1.16 -4.09
CA GLN A 28 -1.18 -0.21 -3.56
C GLN A 28 0.03 0.00 -4.48
N GLU A 29 -0.20 -0.03 -5.80
CA GLU A 29 0.86 0.15 -6.80
C GLU A 29 1.13 1.64 -7.07
N TYR A 30 1.70 2.32 -6.07
CA TYR A 30 1.87 3.79 -6.06
C TYR A 30 2.63 4.36 -7.27
N LYS A 31 3.57 3.59 -7.85
CA LYS A 31 4.32 4.01 -9.04
C LYS A 31 3.42 4.17 -10.27
N ILE A 32 2.46 3.27 -10.42
CA ILE A 32 1.54 3.26 -11.56
C ILE A 32 0.37 4.21 -11.29
N GLU A 33 -0.10 4.28 -10.03
CA GLU A 33 -1.17 5.18 -9.58
C GLU A 33 -0.92 6.63 -10.01
N ALA A 34 0.27 7.16 -9.72
CA ALA A 34 0.61 8.56 -10.04
C ALA A 34 0.52 8.84 -11.55
N THR A 35 0.98 7.89 -12.36
CA THR A 35 1.00 8.02 -13.83
C THR A 35 -0.43 7.98 -14.41
N VAL A 36 -1.26 7.05 -13.93
CA VAL A 36 -2.64 6.91 -14.37
C VAL A 36 -3.50 8.08 -13.91
N ARG A 37 -3.28 8.58 -12.68
CA ARG A 37 -3.94 9.79 -12.17
C ARG A 37 -3.62 11.01 -13.01
N GLU A 38 -2.35 11.25 -13.34
CA GLU A 38 -1.96 12.37 -14.20
C GLU A 38 -2.61 12.28 -15.59
N LEU A 39 -2.68 11.07 -16.15
CA LEU A 39 -3.32 10.83 -17.44
C LEU A 39 -4.82 11.15 -17.39
N LEU A 40 -5.53 10.67 -16.36
CA LEU A 40 -6.95 10.95 -16.17
C LEU A 40 -7.25 12.44 -15.96
N LEU A 41 -6.39 13.18 -15.24
CA LEU A 41 -6.49 14.63 -15.12
C LEU A 41 -6.32 15.33 -16.48
N LYS A 42 -5.35 14.90 -17.30
CA LYS A 42 -5.10 15.47 -18.64
C LYS A 42 -6.28 15.32 -19.59
N VAL A 43 -7.07 14.24 -19.48
CA VAL A 43 -8.28 14.06 -20.29
C VAL A 43 -9.56 14.61 -19.68
N GLY A 44 -9.43 15.37 -18.58
CA GLY A 44 -10.52 16.16 -18.01
C GLY A 44 -11.37 15.40 -16.98
N VAL A 45 -10.90 14.26 -16.47
CA VAL A 45 -11.58 13.59 -15.35
C VAL A 45 -11.32 14.40 -14.06
N PRO A 46 -12.36 14.86 -13.36
CA PRO A 46 -12.21 15.74 -12.20
C PRO A 46 -11.62 14.99 -11.00
N GLU A 47 -10.82 15.68 -10.20
CA GLU A 47 -10.12 15.09 -9.06
C GLU A 47 -11.06 14.47 -8.01
N ALA A 48 -12.28 15.00 -7.90
CA ALA A 48 -13.33 14.46 -7.03
C ALA A 48 -13.59 12.96 -7.26
N ARG A 49 -13.53 12.50 -8.52
CA ARG A 49 -13.76 11.08 -8.86
C ARG A 49 -12.69 10.14 -8.30
N PHE A 50 -11.47 10.62 -8.04
CA PHE A 50 -10.43 9.82 -7.43
C PHE A 50 -10.59 9.72 -5.91
N ALA A 51 -11.15 10.77 -5.28
CA ALA A 51 -11.43 10.78 -3.85
C ALA A 51 -12.48 9.72 -3.48
N ASP A 52 -13.48 9.50 -4.34
CA ASP A 52 -14.47 8.42 -4.19
C ASP A 52 -13.85 7.02 -4.31
N ILE A 53 -12.73 6.90 -5.05
CA ILE A 53 -12.07 5.62 -5.34
C ILE A 53 -11.11 5.23 -4.23
N ARG A 54 -10.47 6.22 -3.59
CA ARG A 54 -9.58 5.94 -2.46
C ARG A 54 -10.48 5.51 -1.29
N PRO A 55 -10.48 4.23 -0.87
CA PRO A 55 -11.21 3.88 0.33
C PRO A 55 -10.62 4.75 1.44
N ALA A 56 -11.49 5.49 2.14
CA ALA A 56 -11.12 6.09 3.41
C ALA A 56 -10.55 4.95 4.25
N LEU A 57 -9.23 4.99 4.45
CA LEU A 57 -8.56 4.05 5.33
C LEU A 57 -9.35 4.12 6.64
N PRO A 58 -9.88 3.00 7.17
CA PRO A 58 -10.65 3.04 8.39
C PRO A 58 -9.79 3.79 9.41
N GLU A 59 -10.36 4.88 9.92
CA GLU A 59 -9.75 5.67 10.99
C GLU A 59 -9.32 4.64 12.05
N PRO A 60 -8.04 4.62 12.46
CA PRO A 60 -7.61 3.66 13.47
C PRO A 60 -8.55 3.84 14.66
N GLU A 61 -9.27 2.79 15.05
CA GLU A 61 -10.06 2.80 16.27
C GLU A 61 -9.20 3.45 17.36
N PRO A 62 -9.72 4.43 18.11
CA PRO A 62 -8.95 5.05 19.17
C PRO A 62 -8.48 3.93 20.09
N GLU A 63 -7.17 3.67 20.12
CA GLU A 63 -6.59 2.70 21.02
C GLU A 63 -7.11 3.03 22.43
N PRO A 64 -7.57 2.03 23.21
CA PRO A 64 -8.01 2.29 24.57
C PRO A 64 -6.87 3.00 25.30
N PRO A 65 -7.17 3.99 26.16
CA PRO A 65 -6.14 4.79 26.79
C PRO A 65 -5.13 3.88 27.51
N PRO A 66 -3.83 4.21 27.44
CA PRO A 66 -2.81 3.38 28.07
C PRO A 66 -3.17 3.19 29.54
N ALA A 67 -3.35 1.94 29.95
CA ALA A 67 -3.50 1.61 31.35
C ALA A 67 -2.28 2.20 32.08
N LEU A 68 -2.56 3.12 33.01
CA LEU A 68 -1.56 3.75 33.85
C LEU A 68 -0.62 2.68 34.45
N PRO A 69 0.70 2.91 34.53
CA PRO A 69 1.62 1.99 35.19
C PRO A 69 1.16 1.76 36.64
N ALA A 70 0.71 0.54 36.95
CA ALA A 70 0.51 0.13 38.33
C ALA A 70 1.89 0.08 39.03
N GLU A 71 1.91 0.61 40.25
CA GLU A 71 3.05 0.69 41.18
C GLU A 71 3.88 -0.61 41.33
N PRO A 72 5.15 -0.50 41.76
CA PRO A 72 6.10 -1.60 41.77
C PRO A 72 5.96 -2.49 43.02
N GLU A 73 5.93 -3.82 42.86
CA GLU A 73 6.21 -4.78 43.95
C GLU A 73 7.57 -5.49 43.72
N PRO A 74 8.39 -5.73 44.78
CA PRO A 74 9.83 -6.05 44.66
C PRO A 74 10.11 -7.57 44.83
N PRO A 75 11.37 -8.08 44.94
CA PRO A 75 11.99 -8.96 43.95
C PRO A 75 12.27 -10.41 44.45
N ALA A 76 12.13 -11.40 43.57
CA ALA A 76 12.80 -12.71 43.63
C ALA A 76 12.52 -13.37 42.26
N GLU A 77 13.42 -13.93 41.47
CA GLU A 77 14.73 -14.55 41.64
C GLU A 77 15.34 -14.59 40.21
N THR A 78 16.66 -14.43 40.06
CA THR A 78 17.42 -14.77 38.84
C THR A 78 18.20 -16.07 39.06
N PRO A 79 18.72 -16.79 38.03
CA PRO A 79 18.36 -16.99 36.60
C PRO A 79 18.53 -18.53 36.21
N PRO A 80 18.64 -19.02 34.94
CA PRO A 80 19.64 -18.64 33.92
C PRO A 80 19.10 -18.47 32.48
N GLU A 81 19.68 -17.46 31.80
CA GLU A 81 20.24 -17.56 30.45
C GLU A 81 19.62 -18.59 29.48
N SER A 82 18.61 -18.17 28.70
CA SER A 82 18.26 -18.85 27.45
C SER A 82 19.02 -18.20 26.30
N GLU A 83 19.99 -18.96 25.80
CA GLU A 83 20.82 -18.80 24.62
C GLU A 83 20.09 -18.17 23.41
N PRO A 84 20.74 -17.28 22.62
CA PRO A 84 20.14 -16.75 21.40
C PRO A 84 19.90 -17.87 20.37
N PRO A 85 18.85 -17.79 19.54
CA PRO A 85 18.55 -18.83 18.55
C PRO A 85 19.69 -18.96 17.52
N PRO A 86 19.97 -20.18 17.01
CA PRO A 86 21.03 -20.38 16.04
C PRO A 86 20.75 -19.61 14.74
N PRO A 87 21.80 -19.12 14.04
CA PRO A 87 21.63 -18.42 12.78
C PRO A 87 21.05 -19.36 11.71
N PRO A 88 20.24 -18.83 10.76
CA PRO A 88 19.67 -19.63 9.68
C PRO A 88 20.78 -20.22 8.79
N PRO A 89 20.56 -21.42 8.20
CA PRO A 89 21.55 -22.08 7.37
C PRO A 89 21.90 -21.25 6.13
N LYS A 90 23.20 -20.99 5.94
CA LYS A 90 23.72 -20.33 4.73
C LYS A 90 23.40 -21.21 3.52
N LYS A 91 22.56 -20.72 2.60
CA LYS A 91 22.34 -21.33 1.29
C LYS A 91 23.69 -21.46 0.56
N PRO A 92 24.00 -22.59 -0.10
CA PRO A 92 25.22 -22.72 -0.88
C PRO A 92 25.18 -21.71 -2.03
N GLN A 93 26.16 -20.82 -2.07
CA GLN A 93 26.37 -19.94 -3.22
C GLN A 93 26.75 -20.80 -4.44
N PRO A 94 26.18 -20.55 -5.63
CA PRO A 94 26.59 -21.27 -6.83
C PRO A 94 28.04 -20.92 -7.13
N LYS A 95 28.88 -21.95 -7.24
CA LYS A 95 30.28 -21.81 -7.66
C LYS A 95 30.28 -21.20 -9.06
N GLN A 96 30.74 -19.95 -9.19
CA GLN A 96 31.02 -19.39 -10.51
C GLN A 96 32.06 -20.28 -11.20
N LEU A 97 31.68 -20.87 -12.33
CA LEU A 97 32.63 -21.49 -13.24
C LEU A 97 33.57 -20.39 -13.74
N SER A 98 34.83 -20.47 -13.33
CA SER A 98 35.91 -19.67 -13.90
C SER A 98 36.36 -20.36 -15.19
N PHE A 99 36.21 -19.69 -16.33
CA PHE A 99 36.78 -20.16 -17.59
C PHE A 99 38.25 -19.70 -17.65
N PHE A 100 39.17 -20.64 -17.41
CA PHE A 100 40.55 -20.56 -17.83
C PHE A 100 40.72 -21.28 -19.17
#